data_AF-A0AAV0AN23-F1
#
_entry.id   AF-A0AAV0AN23-F1
#
_cell.length_a   1.000
_cell.length_b   1.000
_cell.length_c   1.000
_cell.angle_alpha   90.00
_cell.angle_beta   90.00
_cell.angle_gamma   90.00
#
_symmetry.space_group_name_H-M   'P 1'
#
loop_
_entity.id
_entity.type
_entity.pdbx_description
1 polymer ?
#
loop_
_entity_poly.entity_id
_entity_poly.type
_entity_poly.pdbx_seq_one_letter_code
_entity_poly.pdbx_strand_id
1 'polypeptide(L)'
;YHPTIFFDTSTMLITFVSFVRYLENLAKGKTSAALSKLMSLTPSSATLYLDPPHCSQEKKLPIELVEVGDHLKIVPCDKIPADGTIIKGESSVDESMVTGEALPILKQKGDQVVGGTVNGVGTFDMVVTRSG
;
A
#
# COMPACT_ATOMS: atom_id res chain seq x y z
N TYR A 1 -2.63 -65.82 -19.66
CA TYR A 1 -1.67 -64.84 -20.19
C TYR A 1 -1.98 -63.53 -19.48
N HIS A 2 -1.10 -63.08 -18.58
CA HIS A 2 -1.39 -62.03 -17.60
C HIS A 2 -1.23 -60.63 -18.24
N PRO A 3 -2.27 -59.77 -18.32
CA PRO A 3 -2.19 -58.44 -18.92
C PRO A 3 -1.58 -57.40 -17.94
N THR A 4 -0.63 -57.80 -17.10
CA THR A 4 -0.04 -56.94 -16.07
C THR A 4 0.84 -55.83 -16.67
N ILE A 5 1.49 -56.10 -17.81
CA ILE A 5 2.47 -55.19 -18.42
C ILE A 5 1.80 -53.93 -19.01
N PHE A 6 0.58 -54.04 -19.55
CA PHE A 6 -0.16 -52.90 -20.09
C PHE A 6 -0.61 -51.93 -19.00
N PHE A 7 -1.02 -52.46 -17.85
CA PHE A 7 -1.44 -51.63 -16.72
C PHE A 7 -0.22 -50.94 -16.08
N ASP A 8 0.88 -51.68 -15.92
CA ASP A 8 2.13 -51.17 -15.32
C ASP A 8 2.79 -50.06 -16.16
N THR A 9 2.75 -50.20 -17.49
CA THR A 9 3.27 -49.16 -18.39
C THR A 9 2.40 -47.89 -18.34
N SER A 10 1.07 -48.04 -18.24
CA SER A 10 0.14 -46.92 -18.21
C SER A 10 0.23 -46.13 -16.90
N THR A 11 0.34 -46.82 -15.76
CA THR A 11 0.53 -46.19 -14.44
C THR A 11 1.87 -45.46 -14.35
N MET A 12 2.95 -46.03 -14.91
CA MET A 12 4.25 -45.37 -14.98
C MET A 12 4.18 -44.07 -15.79
N LEU A 13 3.56 -44.10 -16.98
CA LEU A 13 3.41 -42.89 -17.81
C LEU A 13 2.58 -41.79 -17.13
N ILE A 14 1.45 -42.15 -16.54
CA ILE A 14 0.60 -41.19 -15.81
C ILE A 14 1.37 -40.57 -14.63
N THR A 15 2.12 -41.39 -13.90
CA THR A 15 2.93 -40.92 -12.76
C THR A 15 4.02 -39.96 -13.22
N PHE A 16 4.73 -40.27 -14.30
CA PHE A 16 5.75 -39.38 -14.87
C PHE A 16 5.17 -38.05 -15.37
N VAL A 17 4.04 -38.08 -16.09
CA VAL A 17 3.38 -36.86 -16.58
C VAL A 17 2.92 -35.98 -15.41
N SER A 18 2.29 -36.57 -14.39
CA SER A 18 1.89 -35.83 -13.18
C SER A 18 3.10 -35.30 -12.40
N PHE A 19 4.20 -36.05 -12.35
CA PHE A 19 5.44 -35.62 -11.69
C PHE A 19 6.08 -34.43 -12.41
N VAL A 20 6.09 -34.42 -13.75
CA VAL A 20 6.56 -33.27 -14.53
C VAL A 20 5.69 -32.04 -14.27
N ARG A 21 4.36 -32.17 -14.29
CA ARG A 21 3.45 -31.06 -13.98
C ARG A 21 3.59 -30.57 -12.54
N TYR A 22 3.89 -31.47 -11.60
CA TYR A 22 4.17 -31.12 -10.21
C TYR A 22 5.45 -30.29 -10.08
N LEU A 23 6.54 -30.69 -10.73
CA LEU A 23 7.79 -29.92 -10.75
C LEU A 23 7.62 -28.56 -11.46
N GLU A 24 6.84 -28.50 -12.53
CA GLU A 24 6.52 -27.26 -13.23
C GLU A 24 5.75 -26.28 -12.33
N ASN A 25 4.75 -26.78 -11.58
CA ASN A 25 4.02 -25.98 -10.61
C ASN A 25 4.91 -25.56 -9.43
N LEU A 26 5.80 -26.43 -8.95
CA LEU A 26 6.76 -26.11 -7.89
C LEU A 26 7.72 -24.99 -8.31
N ALA A 27 8.18 -25.02 -9.57
CA ALA A 27 9.03 -23.99 -10.14
C ALA A 27 8.29 -22.64 -10.28
N LYS A 28 7.02 -22.66 -10.69
CA LYS A 28 6.17 -21.46 -10.80
C LYS A 28 5.74 -20.88 -9.44
N GLY A 29 5.72 -21.69 -8.38
CA GLY A 29 5.29 -21.26 -7.04
C GLY A 29 6.22 -20.27 -6.33
N LYS A 30 7.52 -20.21 -6.71
CA LYS A 30 8.51 -19.36 -6.03
C LYS A 30 8.50 -17.89 -6.45
N THR A 31 7.90 -17.54 -7.59
CA THR A 31 7.86 -16.14 -8.07
C THR A 31 6.69 -15.34 -7.50
N SER A 32 5.57 -15.98 -7.16
CA SER A 32 4.40 -15.27 -6.58
C SER A 32 4.61 -14.88 -5.12
N ALA A 33 5.28 -15.72 -4.32
CA ALA A 33 5.49 -15.47 -2.89
C ALA A 33 6.44 -14.30 -2.61
N ALA A 34 7.46 -14.07 -3.46
CA ALA A 34 8.37 -12.94 -3.31
C ALA A 34 7.70 -11.60 -3.66
N LEU A 35 6.80 -11.59 -4.65
CA LEU A 35 6.04 -10.40 -5.05
C LEU A 35 5.05 -9.98 -3.95
N SER A 36 4.33 -10.94 -3.38
CA SER A 36 3.37 -10.68 -2.29
C SER A 36 4.07 -10.19 -1.01
N LYS A 37 5.30 -10.65 -0.76
CA LYS A 37 6.08 -10.26 0.42
C LYS A 37 6.73 -8.87 0.29
N LEU A 38 7.07 -8.45 -0.93
CA LEU A 38 7.46 -7.06 -1.22
C LEU A 38 6.29 -6.09 -1.05
N MET A 39 5.07 -6.51 -1.43
CA MET A 39 3.85 -5.70 -1.24
C MET A 39 3.45 -5.54 0.23
N SER A 40 3.84 -6.47 1.12
CA SER A 40 3.55 -6.41 2.56
C SER A 40 4.62 -5.69 3.39
N LEU A 41 5.75 -5.28 2.79
CA LEU A 41 6.95 -4.82 3.54
C LEU A 41 7.16 -3.30 3.58
N THR A 42 6.31 -2.52 2.93
CA THR A 42 6.30 -1.06 3.11
C THR A 42 4.95 -0.65 3.68
N PRO A 43 4.76 -0.74 5.01
CA PRO A 43 3.68 0.02 5.63
C PRO A 43 3.89 1.49 5.25
N SER A 44 2.86 2.11 4.68
CA SER A 44 2.83 3.56 4.49
C SER A 44 3.04 4.19 5.86
N SER A 45 4.17 4.87 6.04
CA SER A 45 4.52 5.52 7.30
C SER A 45 4.08 6.98 7.25
N ALA A 46 3.31 7.42 8.24
CA ALA A 46 2.97 8.84 8.41
C ALA A 46 3.99 9.52 9.34
N THR A 47 4.26 10.80 9.13
CA THR A 47 5.12 11.60 10.01
C THR A 47 4.23 12.43 10.93
N LEU A 48 4.24 12.13 12.24
CA LEU A 48 3.46 12.81 13.28
C LEU A 48 4.32 13.79 14.06
N TYR A 49 3.71 14.92 14.42
CA TYR A 49 4.24 15.83 15.42
C TYR A 49 3.85 15.38 16.83
N LEU A 50 4.83 15.04 17.67
CA LEU A 50 4.58 14.58 19.05
C LEU A 50 4.17 15.73 20.00
N ASP A 51 4.59 16.96 19.71
CA ASP A 51 4.34 18.14 20.56
C ASP A 51 3.72 19.29 19.75
N PRO A 52 2.39 19.41 19.71
CA PRO A 52 1.71 20.66 19.34
C PRO A 52 1.79 21.64 20.54
N PRO A 53 2.15 22.94 20.38
CA PRO A 53 2.29 23.71 19.14
C PRO A 53 3.75 23.92 18.67
N HIS A 54 4.74 23.33 19.35
CA HIS A 54 6.15 23.64 19.08
C HIS A 54 6.79 22.80 17.95
N CYS A 55 6.10 21.80 17.38
CA CYS A 55 6.53 21.02 16.19
C CYS A 55 8.02 20.62 16.24
N SER A 56 8.54 20.31 17.43
CA SER A 56 9.99 20.13 17.64
C SER A 56 10.44 18.69 17.46
N GLN A 57 9.52 17.73 17.64
CA GLN A 57 9.77 16.30 17.43
C GLN A 57 8.81 15.72 16.40
N GLU A 58 9.40 15.20 15.33
CA GLU A 58 8.74 14.41 14.30
C GLU A 58 8.98 12.93 14.58
N LYS A 59 7.93 12.12 14.60
CA LYS A 59 8.00 10.66 14.74
C LYS A 59 7.30 10.01 13.56
N LYS A 60 7.98 9.06 12.93
CA LYS A 60 7.34 8.19 11.94
C LYS A 60 6.53 7.12 12.66
N LEU A 61 5.25 7.00 12.34
CA LEU A 61 4.37 5.93 12.78
C LEU A 61 3.76 5.19 11.58
N PRO A 62 3.36 3.92 11.74
CA PRO A 62 2.51 3.23 10.79
C PRO A 62 1.17 3.96 10.62
N ILE A 63 0.62 3.97 9.41
CA ILE A 63 -0.71 4.51 9.10
C ILE A 63 -1.83 3.96 10.02
N GLU A 64 -1.66 2.72 10.51
CA GLU A 64 -2.61 2.02 11.38
C GLU A 64 -2.69 2.60 12.80
N LEU A 65 -1.65 3.33 13.24
CA LEU A 65 -1.61 3.94 14.57
C LEU A 65 -2.04 5.41 14.55
N VAL A 66 -2.53 5.91 13.41
CA VAL A 66 -2.98 7.30 13.26
C VAL A 66 -4.36 7.46 13.90
N GLU A 67 -4.48 8.36 14.86
CA GLU A 67 -5.73 8.65 15.55
C GLU A 67 -6.34 10.00 15.11
N VAL A 68 -7.64 10.18 15.37
CA VAL A 68 -8.31 11.45 15.11
C VAL A 68 -7.74 12.54 16.04
N GLY A 69 -7.39 13.69 15.47
CA GLY A 69 -6.75 14.80 16.19
C GLY A 69 -5.23 14.84 16.05
N ASP A 70 -4.62 13.83 15.44
CA ASP A 70 -3.18 13.80 15.18
C ASP A 70 -2.75 14.86 14.17
N HIS A 71 -1.59 15.48 14.43
CA HIS A 71 -0.96 16.47 13.58
C HIS A 71 0.09 15.82 12.69
N LEU A 72 -0.22 15.65 11.42
CA LEU A 72 0.65 14.95 10.46
C LEU A 72 1.31 15.94 9.51
N LYS A 73 2.59 15.71 9.26
CA LYS A 73 3.37 16.37 8.21
C LYS A 73 3.33 15.53 6.95
N ILE A 74 2.85 16.11 5.85
CA ILE A 74 2.82 15.46 4.55
C ILE A 74 3.88 16.08 3.66
N VAL A 75 4.87 15.26 3.27
CA VAL A 75 5.97 15.66 2.39
C VAL A 75 5.58 15.46 0.91
N PRO A 76 6.29 16.07 -0.05
CA PRO A 76 5.98 15.93 -1.47
C PRO A 76 6.03 14.47 -1.91
N CYS A 77 5.15 14.08 -2.83
CA CYS A 77 4.97 12.70 -3.32
C CYS A 77 4.55 11.66 -2.26
N ASP A 78 4.22 12.07 -1.03
CA ASP A 78 3.75 11.15 0.01
C ASP A 78 2.25 10.85 -0.15
N LYS A 79 1.82 9.69 0.32
CA LYS A 79 0.40 9.32 0.32
C LYS A 79 -0.27 9.88 1.57
N ILE A 80 -1.44 10.47 1.40
CA ILE A 80 -2.22 10.99 2.52
C ILE A 80 -2.76 9.81 3.34
N PRO A 81 -2.42 9.70 4.64
CA PRO A 81 -2.71 8.51 5.42
C PRO A 81 -4.18 8.35 5.82
N ALA A 82 -4.87 9.46 6.10
CA ALA A 82 -6.23 9.49 6.58
C ALA A 82 -6.93 10.77 6.11
N ASP A 83 -8.24 10.85 6.27
CA ASP A 83 -8.97 12.09 5.96
C ASP A 83 -8.66 13.15 7.01
N GLY A 84 -8.50 14.39 6.56
CA GLY A 84 -8.19 15.48 7.47
C GLY A 84 -8.31 16.87 6.86
N THR A 85 -7.89 17.86 7.64
CA THR A 85 -7.95 19.27 7.26
C THR A 85 -6.56 19.89 7.34
N ILE A 86 -6.19 20.68 6.32
CA ILE A 86 -4.89 21.36 6.28
C ILE A 86 -4.86 22.48 7.32
N ILE A 87 -3.87 22.45 8.20
CA ILE A 87 -3.65 23.49 9.23
C ILE A 87 -2.58 24.51 8.82
N LYS A 88 -1.62 24.11 7.98
CA LYS A 88 -0.50 24.95 7.56
C LYS A 88 0.06 24.47 6.22
N GLY A 89 0.49 25.42 5.39
CA GLY A 89 1.02 25.14 4.06
C GLY A 89 -0.06 25.03 3.00
N GLU A 90 0.37 24.75 1.79
CA GLU A 90 -0.45 24.55 0.62
C GLU A 90 0.25 23.54 -0.30
N SER A 91 -0.51 22.76 -1.04
CA SER A 91 0.02 21.83 -2.02
C SER A 91 -1.05 21.46 -3.05
N SER A 92 -0.60 20.99 -4.21
CA SER A 92 -1.46 20.29 -5.15
C SER A 92 -1.64 18.83 -4.70
N VAL A 93 -2.86 18.34 -4.66
CA VAL A 93 -3.18 16.95 -4.31
C VAL A 93 -3.79 16.26 -5.53
N ASP A 94 -3.26 15.09 -5.86
CA ASP A 94 -3.80 14.24 -6.92
C ASP A 94 -4.91 13.36 -6.33
N GLU A 95 -6.15 13.77 -6.59
CA GLU A 95 -7.36 13.05 -6.19
C GLU A 95 -7.90 12.13 -7.31
N SER A 96 -7.16 11.93 -8.42
CA SER A 96 -7.63 11.13 -9.57
C SER A 96 -8.10 9.72 -9.20
N MET A 97 -7.44 9.10 -8.21
CA MET A 97 -7.77 7.77 -7.70
C MET A 97 -9.11 7.72 -6.95
N VAL A 98 -9.61 8.85 -6.45
CA VAL A 98 -10.84 8.93 -5.63
C VAL A 98 -11.96 9.67 -6.36
N THR A 99 -11.67 10.85 -6.91
CA THR A 99 -12.66 11.73 -7.57
C THR A 99 -12.71 11.54 -9.09
N GLY A 100 -11.67 10.97 -9.70
CA GLY A 100 -11.58 10.80 -11.15
C GLY A 100 -11.16 12.07 -11.92
N GLU A 101 -10.80 13.14 -11.22
CA GLU A 101 -10.29 14.36 -11.86
C GLU A 101 -8.85 14.16 -12.32
N ALA A 102 -8.56 14.47 -13.58
CA ALA A 102 -7.25 14.22 -14.19
C ALA A 102 -6.17 15.24 -13.79
N LEU A 103 -6.57 16.40 -13.25
CA LEU A 103 -5.65 17.46 -12.86
C LEU A 103 -5.55 17.53 -11.33
N PRO A 104 -4.34 17.71 -10.77
CA PRO A 104 -4.17 17.92 -9.34
C PRO A 104 -4.92 19.16 -8.85
N ILE A 105 -5.63 19.03 -7.74
CA ILE A 105 -6.42 20.10 -7.14
C ILE A 105 -5.54 20.85 -6.15
N LEU A 106 -5.50 22.18 -6.22
CA LEU A 106 -4.78 22.99 -5.24
C LEU A 106 -5.54 22.98 -3.90
N LYS A 107 -4.86 22.62 -2.82
CA LYS A 107 -5.38 22.62 -1.45
C LYS A 107 -4.59 23.60 -0.60
N GLN A 108 -5.31 24.42 0.15
CA GLN A 108 -4.76 25.44 1.02
C GLN A 108 -5.27 25.24 2.46
N LYS A 109 -4.74 26.05 3.39
CA LYS A 109 -5.15 26.01 4.80
C LYS A 109 -6.68 26.10 4.95
N GLY A 110 -7.26 25.14 5.67
CA GLY A 110 -8.69 25.02 5.91
C GLY A 110 -9.40 24.06 4.96
N ASP A 111 -8.77 23.65 3.85
CA ASP A 111 -9.35 22.68 2.94
C ASP A 111 -9.25 21.25 3.49
N GLN A 112 -10.20 20.42 3.08
CA GLN A 112 -10.20 19.00 3.39
C GLN A 112 -9.39 18.21 2.37
N VAL A 113 -8.67 17.22 2.89
CA VAL A 113 -7.90 16.24 2.12
C VAL A 113 -8.42 14.83 2.42
N VAL A 114 -8.39 13.99 1.39
CA VAL A 114 -8.92 12.64 1.45
C VAL A 114 -7.77 11.64 1.55
N GLY A 115 -7.89 10.68 2.48
CA GLY A 115 -6.95 9.58 2.65
C GLY A 115 -6.85 8.72 1.39
N GLY A 116 -5.64 8.22 1.11
CA GLY A 116 -5.34 7.40 -0.06
C GLY A 116 -4.97 8.18 -1.32
N THR A 117 -5.18 9.50 -1.34
CA THR A 117 -4.71 10.40 -2.41
C THR A 117 -3.21 10.67 -2.27
N VAL A 118 -2.60 11.23 -3.32
CA VAL A 118 -1.15 11.48 -3.36
C VAL A 118 -0.88 12.98 -3.33
N ASN A 119 -0.01 13.39 -2.43
CA ASN A 119 0.46 14.76 -2.38
C ASN A 119 1.39 15.05 -3.57
N GLY A 120 1.24 16.22 -4.17
CA GLY A 120 2.09 16.72 -5.24
C GLY A 120 3.41 17.28 -4.72
N VAL A 121 3.69 18.54 -5.04
CA VAL A 121 5.04 19.14 -4.89
C VAL A 121 5.22 19.89 -3.58
N GLY A 122 4.13 20.35 -2.96
CA GLY A 122 4.16 21.12 -1.71
C GLY A 122 4.30 20.24 -0.46
N THR A 123 4.68 20.86 0.65
CA THR A 123 4.63 20.24 1.99
C THR A 123 3.56 20.95 2.79
N PHE A 124 2.70 20.20 3.47
CA PHE A 124 1.68 20.78 4.32
C PHE A 124 1.48 19.95 5.59
N ASP A 125 0.99 20.63 6.62
CA ASP A 125 0.62 20.01 7.88
C ASP A 125 -0.90 19.87 7.91
N MET A 126 -1.38 18.70 8.31
CA MET A 126 -2.81 18.39 8.42
C MET A 126 -3.17 17.87 9.80
N VAL A 127 -4.43 18.05 10.18
CA VAL A 127 -5.04 17.40 11.34
C VAL A 127 -6.00 16.32 10.85
N VAL A 128 -5.87 15.12 11.41
CA VAL A 128 -6.74 13.99 11.09
C VAL A 128 -8.14 14.26 11.64
N THR A 129 -9.14 14.25 10.78
CA THR A 129 -10.56 14.42 11.18
C THR A 129 -11.29 13.09 11.23
N ARG A 130 -10.83 12.10 10.46
CA ARG A 130 -11.37 10.74 10.44
C ARG A 130 -10.26 9.74 10.15
N SER A 131 -10.05 8.82 11.09
CA SER A 131 -9.25 7.61 10.88
C SER A 131 -10.16 6.44 10.49
N GLY A 132 -9.62 5.47 9.74
CA GLY A 132 -10.31 4.28 9.25
C GLY A 132 -9.54 3.02 9.58
#